data_AF-A0A4P7LK03-F1
#
_entry.id   AF-A0A4P7LK03-F1
#
_cell.length_a   1.000
_cell.length_b   1.000
_cell.length_c   1.000
_cell.angle_alpha   90.00
_cell.angle_beta   90.00
_cell.angle_gamma   90.00
#
_symmetry.space_group_name_H-M   'P 1'
#
loop_
_entity.id
_entity.type
_entity.pdbx_description
1 polymer ?
#
loop_
_entity_poly.entity_id
_entity_poly.type
_entity_poly.pdbx_seq_one_letter_code
_entity_poly.pdbx_strand_id
1 'polypeptide(L)'
;MPRPLPDPTPPARATIRSISQLGDRIRATRAAQGMPIDQAAKNCAVAVGMLSKLENGKSVNFEYVLRVLEGLDLTLLVVPKAHGHWLEQAATHAAKLGDERAWE
;
A
#
# COMPACT_ATOMS: atom_id res chain seq x y z
N MET A 1 18.85 -15.92 3.64
CA MET A 1 19.05 -14.52 4.07
C MET A 1 17.71 -13.80 3.99
N PRO A 2 17.23 -13.16 5.07
CA PRO A 2 16.07 -12.27 4.99
C PRO A 2 16.35 -11.17 3.95
N ARG A 3 15.39 -10.89 3.07
CA ARG A 3 15.54 -9.79 2.11
C ARG A 3 15.55 -8.47 2.90
N PRO A 4 16.45 -7.51 2.60
CA PRO A 4 16.43 -6.20 3.25
C PRO A 4 15.05 -5.55 3.17
N LEU A 5 14.63 -4.90 4.25
CA LEU A 5 13.37 -4.16 4.26
C LEU A 5 13.44 -3.01 3.25
N PRO A 6 12.37 -2.76 2.48
CA PRO A 6 12.33 -1.62 1.57
C PRO A 6 12.39 -0.29 2.34
N ASP A 7 12.75 0.78 1.63
CA ASP A 7 12.57 2.14 2.13
C ASP A 7 11.08 2.37 2.51
N PRO A 8 10.78 2.75 3.77
CA PRO A 8 9.41 2.95 4.22
C PRO A 8 8.75 4.20 3.67
N THR A 9 9.50 5.10 3.01
CA THR A 9 8.97 6.38 2.51
C THR A 9 7.82 6.12 1.52
N PRO A 10 6.55 6.37 1.89
CA PRO A 10 5.44 6.10 1.00
C PRO A 10 5.43 7.09 -0.15
N PRO A 11 4.97 6.71 -1.36
CA PRO A 11 4.51 7.71 -2.30
C PRO A 11 3.43 8.54 -1.59
N ALA A 12 3.68 9.84 -1.42
CA ALA A 12 2.89 10.76 -0.58
C ALA A 12 1.42 10.94 -1.01
N ARG A 13 0.99 10.30 -2.11
CA ARG A 13 -0.31 10.50 -2.73
C ARG A 13 -1.23 9.31 -2.50
N ALA A 14 -2.45 9.59 -2.06
CA ALA A 14 -3.52 8.60 -1.97
C ALA A 14 -4.09 8.23 -3.35
N THR A 15 -3.98 9.14 -4.32
CA THR A 15 -4.47 8.92 -5.68
C THR A 15 -3.54 7.99 -6.47
N ILE A 16 -4.03 6.80 -6.83
CA ILE A 16 -3.33 5.82 -7.65
C ILE A 16 -3.83 5.89 -9.10
N ARG A 17 -2.92 6.09 -10.05
CA ARG A 17 -3.20 6.19 -11.50
C ARG A 17 -2.55 5.09 -12.33
N SER A 18 -1.63 4.33 -11.74
CA SER A 18 -0.95 3.23 -12.40
C SER A 18 -0.67 2.09 -11.43
N ILE A 19 -0.45 0.90 -11.98
CA ILE A 19 -0.07 -0.26 -11.18
C ILE A 19 1.29 -0.09 -10.50
N SER A 20 2.21 0.69 -11.07
CA SER A 20 3.48 1.02 -10.43
C SER A 20 3.25 1.81 -9.14
N GLN A 21 2.39 2.84 -9.20
CA GLN A 21 2.05 3.63 -8.02
C GLN A 21 1.39 2.78 -6.93
N LEU A 22 0.54 1.82 -7.33
CA LEU A 22 -0.05 0.87 -6.40
C LEU A 22 1.01 -0.03 -5.75
N GLY A 23 1.93 -0.58 -6.55
CA GLY A 23 3.04 -1.41 -6.08
C GLY A 23 3.93 -0.67 -5.09
N ASP A 24 4.28 0.58 -5.38
CA ASP A 24 5.07 1.44 -4.51
C ASP A 24 4.36 1.70 -3.17
N ARG A 25 3.05 1.98 -3.20
CA ARG A 25 2.25 2.19 -1.99
C ARG A 25 2.17 0.92 -1.12
N ILE A 26 1.95 -0.24 -1.73
CA ILE A 26 1.93 -1.54 -1.04
C ILE A 26 3.29 -1.83 -0.39
N ARG A 27 4.37 -1.65 -1.16
CA ARG A 27 5.74 -1.87 -0.68
C ARG A 27 6.09 -0.97 0.50
N ALA A 28 5.77 0.32 0.41
CA ALA A 28 6.04 1.27 1.48
C ALA A 28 5.23 0.97 2.75
N THR A 29 3.95 0.60 2.60
CA THR A 29 3.10 0.19 3.74
C THR A 29 3.70 -1.04 4.44
N ARG A 30 4.12 -2.04 3.67
CA ARG A 30 4.77 -3.23 4.20
C ARG A 30 6.10 -2.90 4.90
N ALA A 31 6.90 -2.00 4.32
CA ALA A 31 8.16 -1.54 4.89
C ALA A 31 7.96 -0.78 6.21
N ALA A 32 6.97 0.11 6.28
CA ALA A 32 6.61 0.84 7.50
C ALA A 32 6.17 -0.11 8.63
N GLN A 33 5.53 -1.23 8.30
CA GLN A 33 5.18 -2.30 9.25
C GLN A 33 6.36 -3.23 9.59
N GLY A 34 7.56 -2.99 9.05
CA GLY A 34 8.74 -3.85 9.26
C GLY A 34 8.56 -5.28 8.75
N MET A 35 7.62 -5.51 7.82
CA MET A 35 7.16 -6.85 7.45
C MET A 35 7.96 -7.43 6.27
N PRO A 36 8.64 -8.57 6.43
CA PRO A 36 9.28 -9.28 5.32
C PRO A 36 8.26 -9.73 4.25
N ILE A 37 8.69 -9.80 2.98
CA ILE A 37 7.78 -10.10 1.85
C ILE A 37 7.16 -11.51 1.94
N ASP A 38 7.87 -12.47 2.52
CA ASP A 38 7.39 -13.82 2.76
C ASP A 38 6.32 -13.86 3.87
N GLN A 39 6.50 -13.09 4.94
CA GLN A 39 5.48 -12.93 5.98
C GLN A 39 4.24 -12.21 5.43
N ALA A 40 4.44 -11.13 4.67
CA ALA A 40 3.33 -10.40 4.06
C ALA A 40 2.52 -11.25 3.09
N ALA A 41 3.20 -12.05 2.26
CA ALA A 41 2.53 -12.96 1.33
C ALA A 41 1.67 -13.99 2.08
N LYS A 42 2.15 -14.53 3.21
CA LYS A 42 1.36 -15.42 4.07
C LYS A 42 0.16 -14.70 4.69
N ASN A 43 0.35 -13.49 5.23
CA ASN A 43 -0.73 -12.68 5.82
C ASN A 43 -1.83 -12.34 4.81
N CYS A 44 -1.44 -12.02 3.57
CA CYS A 44 -2.37 -11.74 2.48
C CYS A 44 -2.93 -13.03 1.83
N ALA A 45 -2.43 -14.20 2.25
CA ALA A 45 -2.71 -15.51 1.66
C ALA A 45 -2.56 -15.52 0.13
N VAL A 46 -1.36 -15.11 -0.33
CA VAL A 46 -0.94 -15.08 -1.74
C VAL A 46 0.47 -15.64 -1.91
N ALA A 47 0.88 -15.95 -3.14
CA ALA A 47 2.24 -16.38 -3.42
C ALA A 47 3.25 -15.22 -3.32
N VAL A 48 4.45 -15.48 -2.75
CA VAL A 48 5.54 -14.49 -2.63
C VAL A 48 5.91 -13.86 -3.98
N GLY A 49 5.99 -14.68 -5.03
CA GLY A 49 6.27 -14.20 -6.38
C GLY A 49 5.18 -13.30 -6.95
N MET A 50 3.92 -13.51 -6.56
CA MET A 50 2.80 -12.66 -6.96
C MET A 50 2.89 -11.30 -6.26
N LEU A 51 3.08 -11.29 -4.94
CA LEU A 51 3.27 -10.05 -4.17
C LEU A 51 4.50 -9.27 -4.69
N SER A 52 5.60 -9.97 -4.99
CA SER A 52 6.79 -9.35 -5.57
C SER A 52 6.52 -8.75 -6.95
N LYS A 53 5.69 -9.37 -7.80
CA LYS A 53 5.30 -8.80 -9.09
C LYS A 53 4.48 -7.52 -8.89
N LEU A 54 3.50 -7.57 -8.00
CA LEU A 54 2.63 -6.43 -7.69
C LEU A 54 3.45 -5.23 -7.15
N GLU A 55 4.32 -5.46 -6.17
CA GLU A 55 5.20 -4.41 -5.63
C GLU A 55 6.15 -3.81 -6.67
N ASN A 56 6.49 -4.55 -7.73
CA ASN A 56 7.32 -4.07 -8.85
C ASN A 56 6.49 -3.52 -10.02
N GLY A 57 5.21 -3.21 -9.80
CA GLY A 57 4.33 -2.61 -10.81
C GLY A 57 4.01 -3.53 -11.98
N LYS A 58 4.04 -4.85 -11.79
CA LYS A 58 3.63 -5.83 -12.81
C LYS A 58 2.16 -6.20 -12.65
N SER A 59 1.48 -6.40 -13.77
CA SER A 59 0.09 -6.84 -13.81
C SER A 59 -0.12 -8.17 -13.08
N VAL A 60 -1.11 -8.18 -12.21
CA VAL A 60 -1.60 -9.33 -11.46
C VAL A 60 -3.12 -9.33 -11.50
N ASN A 61 -3.75 -10.45 -11.15
CA ASN A 61 -5.21 -10.50 -11.02
C ASN A 61 -5.68 -9.53 -9.93
N PHE A 62 -6.74 -8.77 -10.22
CA PHE A 62 -7.32 -7.79 -9.30
C PHE A 62 -7.82 -8.41 -7.98
N GLU A 63 -8.29 -9.66 -7.99
CA GLU A 63 -8.68 -10.37 -6.76
C GLU A 63 -7.52 -10.45 -5.76
N TYR A 64 -6.30 -10.71 -6.26
CA TYR A 64 -5.11 -10.72 -5.42
C TYR A 64 -4.71 -9.34 -4.93
N VAL A 65 -4.99 -8.28 -5.71
CA VAL A 65 -4.78 -6.90 -5.27
C VAL A 65 -5.67 -6.63 -4.05
N LEU A 66 -6.96 -6.97 -4.12
CA LEU A 66 -7.88 -6.75 -3.00
C LEU A 66 -7.45 -7.49 -1.73
N ARG A 67 -7.01 -8.75 -1.85
CA ARG A 67 -6.47 -9.52 -0.71
C ARG A 67 -5.22 -8.90 -0.10
N VAL A 68 -4.33 -8.35 -0.93
CA VAL A 68 -3.12 -7.67 -0.45
C VAL A 68 -3.46 -6.34 0.24
N LEU A 69 -4.45 -5.60 -0.27
CA LEU A 69 -4.92 -4.39 0.41
C LEU A 69 -5.48 -4.72 1.78
N GLU A 70 -6.38 -5.71 1.88
CA GLU A 70 -6.95 -6.17 3.14
C GLU A 70 -5.87 -6.67 4.12
N GLY A 71 -4.95 -7.52 3.65
CA GLY A 71 -3.87 -8.07 4.49
C GLY A 71 -2.82 -7.05 4.96
N LEU A 72 -2.81 -5.84 4.40
CA LEU A 72 -1.94 -4.73 4.81
C LEU A 72 -2.72 -3.58 5.48
N ASP A 73 -3.99 -3.81 5.81
CA ASP A 73 -4.89 -2.80 6.41
C ASP A 73 -5.06 -1.54 5.53
N LEU A 74 -5.15 -1.74 4.22
CA LEU A 74 -5.42 -0.72 3.22
C LEU A 74 -6.85 -0.87 2.69
N THR A 75 -7.50 0.25 2.43
CA THR A 75 -8.85 0.31 1.86
C THR A 75 -8.82 0.90 0.45
N LEU A 76 -9.59 0.30 -0.47
CA LEU A 76 -9.86 0.84 -1.80
C LEU A 76 -11.20 1.60 -1.80
N LEU A 77 -11.15 2.90 -2.07
CA LEU A 77 -12.34 3.73 -2.25
C LEU A 77 -12.52 4.08 -3.74
N VAL A 78 -13.72 3.86 -4.27
CA VAL A 78 -14.09 4.24 -5.66
C VAL A 78 -15.01 5.44 -5.61
N VAL A 79 -14.58 6.56 -6.21
CA VAL A 79 -15.29 7.85 -6.19
C VAL A 79 -15.33 8.49 -7.57
N PRO A 80 -16.27 9.42 -7.82
CA PRO A 80 -16.20 10.29 -8.99
C PRO A 80 -14.88 11.04 -9.05
N LYS A 81 -14.25 11.11 -10.23
CA LYS A 81 -12.95 11.78 -10.43
C LYS A 81 -12.95 13.24 -9.98
N ALA A 82 -14.08 13.94 -10.13
CA ALA A 82 -14.27 15.31 -9.66
C ALA A 82 -14.00 15.45 -8.15
N HIS A 83 -14.23 14.40 -7.37
CA HIS A 83 -14.06 14.40 -5.93
C HIS A 83 -12.65 14.01 -5.46
N GLY A 84 -11.80 13.50 -6.37
CA GLY A 84 -10.50 12.95 -5.98
C GLY A 84 -9.58 13.96 -5.27
N HIS A 85 -9.58 15.21 -5.70
CA HIS A 85 -8.65 16.22 -5.16
C HIS A 85 -8.93 16.59 -3.70
N TRP A 86 -10.20 16.75 -3.29
CA TRP A 86 -10.52 17.08 -1.90
C TRP A 86 -10.43 15.86 -0.98
N LEU A 87 -10.72 14.66 -1.48
CA LEU A 87 -10.48 13.41 -0.74
C LEU A 87 -8.99 13.14 -0.53
N GLU A 88 -8.14 13.47 -1.52
CA GLU A 88 -6.70 13.42 -1.36
C GLU A 88 -6.21 14.40 -0.27
N GLN A 89 -6.74 15.63 -0.25
CA GLN A 89 -6.45 16.59 0.82
C GLN A 89 -6.91 16.10 2.20
N ALA A 90 -8.12 15.53 2.29
CA ALA A 90 -8.65 14.96 3.52
C ALA A 90 -7.78 13.78 4.01
N ALA A 91 -7.33 12.91 3.10
CA ALA A 91 -6.45 11.80 3.42
C ALA A 91 -5.06 12.28 3.90
N THR A 92 -4.50 13.32 3.26
CA THR A 92 -3.24 13.93 3.71
C THR A 92 -3.39 14.57 5.09
N HIS A 93 -4.50 15.24 5.37
CA HIS A 93 -4.76 15.82 6.68
C HIS A 93 -4.92 14.76 7.77
N ALA A 94 -5.68 13.69 7.49
CA ALA A 94 -5.85 12.57 8.41
C ALA A 94 -4.52 11.86 8.71
N ALA A 95 -3.66 11.69 7.71
CA ALA A 95 -2.33 11.09 7.91
C ALA A 95 -1.44 11.92 8.86
N LYS A 96 -1.48 13.25 8.76
CA LYS A 96 -0.74 14.14 9.67
C LYS A 96 -1.25 14.03 11.11
N LEU A 97 -2.56 14.04 11.31
CA LEU A 97 -3.17 13.90 12.63
C LEU A 97 -2.89 12.53 13.28
N GLY A 98 -2.84 11.48 12.46
CA GLY A 98 -2.49 10.13 12.93
C GLY A 98 -1.03 10.04 13.39
N ASP A 99 -0.12 10.72 12.70
CA ASP A 99 1.29 10.81 13.09
C ASP A 99 1.43 11.60 14.39
N GLU A 100 0.82 12.79 14.50
CA GLU A 100 0.83 13.61 15.72
C GLU A 100 0.30 12.87 16.97
N ARG A 101 -0.77 12.07 16.82
CA ARG A 101 -1.32 11.23 17.90
C ARG A 101 -0.45 10.02 18.27
N ALA A 102 0.47 9.60 17.41
CA ALA A 102 1.38 8.49 17.73
C ALA A 102 2.54 8.91 18.65
N TRP A 103 2.71 10.22 18.88
CA TRP A 103 3.76 10.80 19.74
C TRP A 103 3.23 11.38 21.07
N GLU A 104 1.94 11.19 21.39
CA GLU A 104 1.32 11.46 22.70
C GLU A 104 1.20 10.17 23.53
#